data_AF-A0A4S3LD23-F1
#
_entry.id   AF-A0A4S3LD23-F1
#
_cell.length_a   1.000
_cell.length_b   1.000
_cell.length_c   1.000
_cell.angle_alpha   90.00
_cell.angle_beta   90.00
_cell.angle_gamma   90.00
#
_symmetry.space_group_name_H-M   'P 1'
#
loop_
_entity.id
_entity.type
_entity.pdbx_description
1 polymer ?
#
loop_
_entity_poly.entity_id
_entity_poly.type
_entity_poly.pdbx_seq_one_letter_code
_entity_poly.pdbx_strand_id
1 'polypeptide(L)'
;GGAGFDDVFVYAAVAEVIELGDALLGEDGCLNFFAGPTDKNFSVPFNFYNVHYGSTHIVGTSGGSTGDMEEALALTAAGRIQPSYMITHIGGLDAVPDTVLNLPHIPGGKKLIYNGISLPLTAIDDFAELGKTDPLFARLAQEVAPTHGVWNEQAERVLLSHFGVSTGL
;
A
#
# COMPACT_ATOMS: atom_id res chain seq x y z
N GLY A 1 -18.34 -22.06 -1.50
CA GLY A 1 -19.15 -23.18 -2.03
C GLY A 1 -18.31 -24.07 -2.92
N GLY A 2 -17.28 -24.74 -2.39
CA GLY A 2 -16.56 -25.86 -3.03
C GLY A 2 -15.87 -25.67 -4.38
N ALA A 3 -16.11 -24.57 -5.11
CA ALA A 3 -15.76 -24.44 -6.53
C ALA A 3 -14.45 -23.69 -6.84
N GLY A 4 -13.67 -23.30 -5.82
CA GLY A 4 -12.47 -22.45 -5.99
C GLY A 4 -12.80 -20.96 -6.14
N PHE A 5 -11.79 -20.17 -6.50
CA PHE A 5 -11.88 -18.73 -6.78
C PHE A 5 -11.71 -18.43 -8.27
N ASP A 6 -12.45 -17.44 -8.78
CA ASP A 6 -12.33 -16.97 -10.16
C ASP A 6 -10.99 -16.26 -10.40
N ASP A 7 -10.53 -15.48 -9.43
CA ASP A 7 -9.27 -14.75 -9.50
C ASP A 7 -8.46 -14.94 -8.22
N VAL A 8 -7.16 -15.21 -8.37
CA VAL A 8 -6.21 -15.25 -7.25
C VAL A 8 -5.04 -14.34 -7.53
N PHE A 9 -4.82 -13.34 -6.66
CA PHE A 9 -3.74 -12.36 -6.78
C PHE A 9 -2.57 -12.72 -5.88
N VAL A 10 -1.41 -12.94 -6.49
CA VAL A 10 -0.17 -13.27 -5.81
C VAL A 10 0.76 -12.04 -5.77
N TYR A 11 0.92 -11.49 -4.57
CA TYR A 11 1.74 -10.29 -4.29
C TYR A 11 3.13 -10.61 -3.71
N ALA A 12 3.43 -11.89 -3.46
CA ALA A 12 4.75 -12.33 -2.98
C ALA A 12 5.34 -13.40 -3.92
N ALA A 13 6.60 -13.21 -4.31
CA ALA A 13 7.33 -14.12 -5.20
C ALA A 13 7.90 -15.29 -4.38
N VAL A 14 7.01 -16.09 -3.81
CA VAL A 14 7.31 -17.23 -2.95
C VAL A 14 6.64 -18.45 -3.57
N ALA A 15 7.40 -19.53 -3.77
CA ALA A 15 6.93 -20.68 -4.53
C ALA A 15 5.65 -21.27 -3.95
N GLU A 16 5.63 -21.45 -2.63
CA GLU A 16 4.50 -21.99 -1.89
C GLU A 16 3.24 -21.10 -1.98
N VAL A 17 3.41 -19.79 -2.12
CA VAL A 17 2.28 -18.85 -2.28
C VAL A 17 1.69 -18.96 -3.68
N ILE A 18 2.53 -19.15 -4.69
CA ILE A 18 2.08 -19.32 -6.08
C ILE A 18 1.38 -20.66 -6.26
N GLU A 19 1.96 -21.75 -5.73
CA GLU A 19 1.36 -23.09 -5.76
C GLU A 19 0.04 -23.15 -4.99
N LEU A 20 -0.03 -22.50 -3.82
CA LEU A 20 -1.30 -22.33 -3.11
C LEU A 20 -2.31 -21.54 -3.95
N GLY A 21 -1.86 -20.48 -4.62
CA GLY A 21 -2.72 -19.67 -5.47
C GLY A 21 -3.34 -20.49 -6.61
N ASP A 22 -2.54 -21.30 -7.30
CA ASP A 22 -3.01 -22.25 -8.33
C ASP A 22 -4.03 -23.25 -7.77
N ALA A 23 -3.74 -23.84 -6.60
CA ALA A 23 -4.62 -24.82 -5.96
C ALA A 23 -5.97 -24.25 -5.49
N LEU A 24 -6.06 -22.93 -5.31
CA LEU A 24 -7.27 -22.23 -4.89
C LEU A 24 -8.17 -21.85 -6.07
N LEU A 25 -7.67 -21.90 -7.31
CA LEU A 25 -8.45 -21.52 -8.49
C LEU A 25 -9.60 -22.48 -8.74
N GLY A 26 -10.71 -21.91 -9.20
CA GLY A 26 -11.82 -22.65 -9.79
C GLY A 26 -11.56 -22.99 -11.25
N GLU A 27 -12.54 -23.67 -11.86
CA GLU A 27 -12.59 -23.82 -13.32
C GLU A 27 -12.68 -22.44 -13.98
N ASP A 28 -11.93 -22.23 -15.07
CA ASP A 28 -11.76 -20.95 -15.77
C ASP A 28 -11.09 -19.83 -14.94
N GLY A 29 -10.41 -20.19 -13.84
CA GLY A 29 -9.79 -19.22 -12.94
C GLY A 29 -8.53 -18.55 -13.50
N CYS A 30 -8.24 -17.34 -13.03
CA CYS A 30 -7.06 -16.54 -13.36
C CYS A 30 -6.10 -16.36 -12.17
N LEU A 31 -4.85 -16.82 -12.34
CA LEU A 31 -3.74 -16.51 -11.44
C LEU A 31 -3.06 -15.21 -11.87
N ASN A 32 -3.25 -14.13 -11.11
CA ASN A 32 -2.60 -12.85 -11.33
C ASN A 32 -1.30 -12.75 -10.54
N PHE A 33 -0.17 -12.65 -11.23
CA PHE A 33 1.15 -12.54 -10.62
C PHE A 33 1.70 -11.11 -10.72
N PHE A 34 1.70 -10.40 -9.58
CA PHE A 34 2.20 -9.02 -9.45
C PHE A 34 3.55 -8.92 -8.73
N ALA A 35 3.95 -9.98 -8.02
CA ALA A 35 4.98 -9.94 -6.97
C ALA A 35 6.41 -9.54 -7.38
N GLY A 36 6.72 -9.46 -8.68
CA GLY A 36 8.00 -8.97 -9.20
C GLY A 36 9.25 -9.67 -8.62
N PRO A 37 9.54 -10.92 -9.01
CA PRO A 37 10.69 -11.67 -8.50
C PRO A 37 12.01 -10.97 -8.85
N THR A 38 12.97 -10.96 -7.93
CA THR A 38 14.30 -10.36 -8.12
C THR A 38 15.31 -11.34 -8.72
N ASP A 39 15.13 -12.65 -8.51
CA ASP A 39 15.92 -13.69 -9.16
C ASP A 39 15.32 -14.03 -10.53
N LYS A 40 16.09 -13.80 -11.58
CA LYS A 40 15.71 -14.12 -12.97
C LYS A 40 15.51 -15.62 -13.24
N ASN A 41 15.98 -16.49 -12.35
CA ASN A 41 15.82 -17.94 -12.46
C ASN A 41 14.67 -18.46 -11.58
N PHE A 42 13.97 -17.58 -10.87
CA PHE A 42 12.83 -17.95 -10.05
C PHE A 42 11.77 -18.64 -10.92
N SER A 43 11.46 -19.88 -10.58
CA SER A 43 10.54 -20.73 -11.32
C SER A 43 9.82 -21.65 -10.36
N VAL A 44 8.56 -21.97 -10.70
CA VAL A 44 7.72 -22.90 -9.94
C VAL A 44 7.10 -23.91 -10.92
N PRO A 45 6.82 -25.15 -10.49
CA PRO A 45 6.04 -26.08 -11.28
C PRO A 45 4.68 -25.49 -11.62
N PHE A 46 4.22 -25.66 -12.86
CA PHE A 46 2.90 -25.21 -13.29
C PHE A 46 2.15 -26.38 -13.92
N ASN A 47 0.91 -26.61 -13.47
CA ASN A 47 0.14 -27.77 -13.87
C ASN A 47 -0.61 -27.53 -15.19
N PHE A 48 -0.02 -27.96 -16.31
CA PHE A 48 -0.64 -27.81 -17.64
C PHE A 48 -1.91 -28.64 -17.85
N TYR A 49 -2.23 -29.59 -16.97
CA TYR A 49 -3.55 -30.23 -16.99
C TYR A 49 -4.65 -29.20 -16.66
N ASN A 50 -4.44 -28.37 -15.64
CA ASN A 50 -5.40 -27.34 -15.24
C ASN A 50 -5.55 -26.26 -16.31
N VAL A 51 -4.46 -25.92 -17.00
CA VAL A 51 -4.52 -25.02 -18.16
C VAL A 51 -5.44 -25.57 -19.24
N HIS A 52 -5.31 -26.86 -19.57
CA HIS A 52 -6.05 -27.44 -20.69
C HIS A 52 -7.49 -27.84 -20.35
N TYR A 53 -7.70 -28.46 -19.19
CA TYR A 53 -8.99 -29.05 -18.80
C TYR A 53 -9.75 -28.23 -17.77
N GLY A 54 -9.04 -27.42 -16.98
CA GLY A 54 -9.63 -26.47 -16.04
C GLY A 54 -9.70 -25.06 -16.59
N SER A 55 -9.29 -24.83 -17.85
CA SER A 55 -9.23 -23.50 -18.49
C SER A 55 -8.48 -22.46 -17.67
N THR A 56 -7.46 -22.85 -16.90
CA THR A 56 -6.74 -21.93 -16.03
C THR A 56 -5.89 -20.94 -16.84
N HIS A 57 -5.92 -19.68 -16.43
CA HIS A 57 -5.14 -18.59 -17.00
C HIS A 57 -4.07 -18.11 -16.02
N ILE A 58 -2.91 -17.70 -16.53
CA ILE A 58 -1.90 -16.98 -15.76
C ILE A 58 -1.57 -15.66 -16.44
N VAL A 59 -1.57 -14.58 -15.67
CA VAL A 59 -1.25 -13.23 -16.16
C VAL A 59 -0.18 -12.60 -15.28
N GLY A 60 0.88 -12.09 -15.92
CA GLY A 60 1.84 -11.22 -15.27
C GLY A 60 1.37 -9.77 -15.38
N THR A 61 1.30 -9.05 -14.26
CA THR A 61 0.97 -7.62 -14.25
C THR A 61 2.15 -6.81 -13.73
N SER A 62 2.38 -5.65 -14.34
CA SER A 62 3.42 -4.72 -13.91
C SER A 62 2.96 -3.29 -14.12
N GLY A 63 2.87 -2.55 -13.02
CA GLY A 63 2.42 -1.16 -13.03
C GLY A 63 0.97 -0.99 -13.51
N GLY A 64 0.66 0.23 -13.95
CA GLY A 64 -0.61 0.60 -14.56
C GLY A 64 -0.37 1.49 -15.77
N SER A 65 -1.29 1.45 -16.73
CA SER A 65 -1.35 2.35 -17.87
C SER A 65 -1.84 3.75 -17.46
N THR A 66 -1.74 4.71 -18.38
CA THR A 66 -2.35 6.03 -18.18
C THR A 66 -3.86 5.93 -17.92
N GLY A 67 -4.55 5.02 -18.61
CA GLY A 67 -5.99 4.79 -18.39
C GLY A 67 -6.30 4.30 -16.98
N ASP A 68 -5.49 3.37 -16.45
CA ASP A 68 -5.66 2.88 -15.07
C ASP A 68 -5.48 4.00 -14.04
N MET A 69 -4.55 4.91 -14.29
CA MET A 69 -4.33 6.09 -13.42
C MET A 69 -5.49 7.07 -13.49
N GLU A 70 -6.04 7.34 -14.68
CA GLU A 70 -7.22 8.19 -14.87
C GLU A 70 -8.44 7.60 -14.16
N GLU A 71 -8.65 6.29 -14.27
CA GLU A 71 -9.73 5.59 -13.58
C GLU A 71 -9.56 5.63 -12.06
N ALA A 72 -8.35 5.36 -11.54
CA ALA A 72 -8.06 5.44 -10.12
C ALA A 72 -8.33 6.84 -9.55
N LEU A 73 -7.97 7.90 -10.30
CA LEU A 73 -8.27 9.28 -9.93
C LEU A 73 -9.78 9.55 -9.94
N ALA A 74 -10.51 9.08 -10.96
CA ALA A 74 -11.96 9.24 -11.04
C ALA A 74 -12.68 8.52 -9.88
N LEU A 75 -12.28 7.29 -9.55
CA LEU A 75 -12.82 6.52 -8.44
C LEU A 75 -12.49 7.18 -7.09
N THR A 76 -11.29 7.74 -6.92
CA THR A 76 -10.91 8.47 -5.71
C THR A 76 -11.74 9.75 -5.56
N ALA A 77 -11.89 10.52 -6.64
CA ALA A 77 -12.70 11.74 -6.66
C ALA A 77 -14.19 11.46 -6.37
N ALA A 78 -14.69 10.30 -6.80
CA ALA A 78 -16.04 9.82 -6.48
C ALA A 78 -16.17 9.18 -5.09
N GLY A 79 -15.10 9.13 -4.28
CA GLY A 79 -15.08 8.52 -2.96
C GLY A 79 -15.28 6.99 -2.96
N ARG A 80 -15.07 6.34 -4.12
CA ARG A 80 -15.23 4.88 -4.29
C ARG A 80 -14.03 4.09 -3.81
N ILE A 81 -12.85 4.70 -3.84
CA ILE A 81 -11.61 4.18 -3.26
C ILE A 81 -10.96 5.28 -2.42
N GLN A 82 -10.26 4.87 -1.36
CA GLN A 82 -9.59 5.79 -0.44
C GLN A 82 -8.15 5.30 -0.18
N PRO A 83 -7.14 5.85 -0.89
CA PRO A 83 -5.77 5.39 -0.74
C PRO A 83 -5.14 5.74 0.63
N SER A 84 -5.71 6.68 1.39
CA SER A 84 -5.15 7.11 2.67
C SER A 84 -5.10 6.02 3.74
N TYR A 85 -5.93 4.97 3.64
CA TYR A 85 -5.86 3.80 4.53
C TYR A 85 -4.51 3.08 4.51
N MET A 86 -3.74 3.23 3.42
CA MET A 86 -2.42 2.62 3.33
C MET A 86 -1.35 3.42 4.06
N ILE A 87 -1.59 4.70 4.38
CA ILE A 87 -0.61 5.57 5.02
C ILE A 87 -0.52 5.19 6.49
N THR A 88 0.68 4.77 6.90
CA THR A 88 0.97 4.38 8.29
C THR A 88 2.00 5.29 8.94
N HIS A 89 2.79 5.99 8.14
CA HIS A 89 3.84 6.88 8.61
C HIS A 89 3.84 8.16 7.79
N ILE A 90 4.22 9.26 8.44
CA ILE A 90 4.52 10.54 7.80
C ILE A 90 5.96 10.97 8.13
N GLY A 91 6.60 11.74 7.27
CA GLY A 91 7.94 12.26 7.50
C GLY A 91 8.27 13.45 6.61
N GLY A 92 9.38 14.12 6.93
CA GLY A 92 9.99 15.16 6.11
C GLY A 92 10.97 14.57 5.10
N LEU A 93 11.48 15.44 4.20
CA LEU A 93 12.45 15.02 3.18
C LEU A 93 13.76 14.47 3.78
N ASP A 94 14.13 14.99 4.94
CA ASP A 94 15.31 14.59 5.71
C ASP A 94 15.23 13.17 6.26
N ALA A 95 14.04 12.61 6.44
CA ALA A 95 13.86 11.23 6.88
C ALA A 95 14.12 10.19 5.76
N VAL A 96 14.17 10.62 4.48
CA VAL A 96 14.24 9.70 3.34
C VAL A 96 15.50 8.82 3.32
N PRO A 97 16.74 9.34 3.51
CA PRO A 97 17.93 8.51 3.41
C PRO A 97 17.91 7.33 4.39
N ASP A 98 17.60 7.60 5.66
CA ASP A 98 17.53 6.57 6.70
C ASP A 98 16.35 5.63 6.48
N THR A 99 15.20 6.15 6.04
CA THR A 99 14.01 5.35 5.72
C THR A 99 14.29 4.35 4.61
N VAL A 100 14.95 4.77 3.53
CA VAL A 100 15.26 3.91 2.38
C VAL A 100 16.26 2.82 2.77
N LEU A 101 17.32 3.17 3.51
CA LEU A 101 18.35 2.21 3.95
C LEU A 101 17.79 1.15 4.90
N ASN A 102 16.79 1.50 5.71
CA ASN A 102 16.23 0.62 6.74
C ASN A 102 14.83 0.07 6.40
N LEU A 103 14.30 0.34 5.20
CA LEU A 103 12.91 0.07 4.84
C LEU A 103 12.41 -1.35 5.20
N PRO A 104 13.19 -2.44 4.98
CA PRO A 104 12.75 -3.80 5.33
C PRO A 104 12.50 -4.02 6.84
N HIS A 105 13.05 -3.16 7.69
CA HIS A 105 12.92 -3.22 9.15
C HIS A 105 11.92 -2.23 9.72
N ILE A 106 11.31 -1.38 8.87
CA ILE A 106 10.30 -0.40 9.29
C ILE A 106 8.91 -0.98 9.01
N PRO A 107 8.12 -1.29 10.06
CA PRO A 107 6.80 -1.91 9.89
C PRO A 107 5.79 -0.97 9.22
N GLY A 108 4.57 -1.49 8.98
CA GLY A 108 3.46 -0.73 8.39
C GLY A 108 3.51 -0.63 6.87
N GLY A 109 2.47 -0.01 6.31
CA GLY A 109 2.28 0.15 4.86
C GLY A 109 3.08 1.32 4.28
N LYS A 110 2.36 2.29 3.72
CA LYS A 110 2.90 3.44 2.98
C LYS A 110 3.47 4.50 3.94
N LYS A 111 4.62 5.04 3.56
CA LYS A 111 5.33 6.14 4.22
C LYS A 111 5.14 7.40 3.35
N LEU A 112 4.41 8.39 3.84
CA LEU A 112 4.16 9.65 3.14
C LEU A 112 5.24 10.67 3.51
N ILE A 113 5.90 11.23 2.50
CA ILE A 113 7.00 12.19 2.69
C ILE A 113 6.58 13.57 2.20
N TYR A 114 6.76 14.55 3.07
CA TYR A 114 6.52 15.97 2.80
C TYR A 114 7.84 16.65 2.46
N ASN A 115 8.01 17.03 1.20
CA ASN A 115 9.28 17.58 0.70
C ASN A 115 9.67 18.93 1.33
N GLY A 116 8.70 19.68 1.86
CA GLY A 116 8.90 21.04 2.38
C GLY A 116 9.07 21.14 3.90
N ILE A 117 9.12 20.02 4.63
CA ILE A 117 9.23 20.02 6.10
C ILE A 117 10.38 19.12 6.55
N SER A 118 10.85 19.35 7.78
CA SER A 118 11.79 18.49 8.50
C SER A 118 11.03 17.81 9.63
N LEU A 119 10.87 16.50 9.52
CA LEU A 119 10.11 15.68 10.47
C LEU A 119 10.68 14.26 10.42
N PRO A 120 11.07 13.67 11.56
CA PRO A 120 11.43 12.25 11.61
C PRO A 120 10.31 11.38 11.05
N LEU A 121 10.64 10.26 10.41
CA LEU A 121 9.63 9.30 10.01
C LEU A 121 8.89 8.81 11.26
N THR A 122 7.60 9.12 11.34
CA THR A 122 6.80 8.90 12.53
C THR A 122 5.57 8.07 12.18
N ALA A 123 5.34 6.99 12.93
CA ALA A 123 4.13 6.20 12.80
C ALA A 123 2.91 6.97 13.33
N ILE A 124 1.78 6.88 12.63
CA ILE A 124 0.55 7.56 13.07
C ILE A 124 0.09 7.02 14.43
N ASP A 125 0.29 5.73 14.68
CA ASP A 125 -0.05 5.06 15.94
C ASP A 125 0.73 5.64 17.14
N ASP A 126 1.90 6.23 16.90
CA ASP A 126 2.75 6.81 17.95
C ASP A 126 2.35 8.25 18.32
N PHE A 127 1.45 8.90 17.56
CA PHE A 127 1.10 10.32 17.78
C PHE A 127 0.56 10.59 19.19
N ALA A 128 -0.25 9.69 19.75
CA ALA A 128 -0.80 9.87 21.09
C ALA A 128 0.28 9.83 22.19
N GLU A 129 1.30 8.98 22.02
CA GLU A 129 2.43 8.88 22.96
C GLU A 129 3.33 10.10 22.84
N LEU A 130 3.74 10.45 21.62
CA LEU A 130 4.56 11.63 21.33
C LEU A 130 3.87 12.94 21.76
N GLY A 131 2.55 12.97 21.64
CA GLY A 131 1.70 14.08 22.06
C GLY A 131 1.73 14.41 23.55
N LYS A 132 2.24 13.50 24.40
CA LYS A 132 2.46 13.81 25.83
C LYS A 132 3.53 14.87 26.03
N THR A 133 4.46 15.01 25.09
CA THR A 133 5.61 15.92 25.17
C THR A 133 5.67 16.92 24.03
N ASP A 134 5.02 16.65 22.90
CA ASP A 134 5.04 17.50 21.70
C ASP A 134 3.61 17.96 21.32
N PRO A 135 3.32 19.28 21.37
CA PRO A 135 2.01 19.82 20.99
C PRO A 135 1.57 19.52 19.56
N LEU A 136 2.51 19.36 18.60
CA LEU A 136 2.17 19.00 17.22
C LEU A 136 1.53 17.61 17.20
N PHE A 137 2.19 16.61 17.77
CA PHE A 137 1.69 15.24 17.80
C PHE A 137 0.42 15.10 18.64
N ALA A 138 0.28 15.89 19.73
CA ALA A 138 -0.96 15.97 20.49
C ALA A 138 -2.13 16.40 19.60
N ARG A 139 -1.91 17.40 18.74
CA ARG A 139 -2.93 17.88 17.81
C ARG A 139 -3.19 16.88 16.70
N LEU A 140 -2.15 16.30 16.10
CA LEU A 140 -2.30 15.30 15.04
C LEU A 140 -3.07 14.07 15.53
N ALA A 141 -2.80 13.59 16.76
CA ALA A 141 -3.56 12.51 17.39
C ALA A 141 -5.06 12.81 17.50
N GLN A 142 -5.42 14.07 17.82
CA GLN A 142 -6.82 14.50 17.87
C GLN A 142 -7.48 14.50 16.49
N GLU A 143 -6.78 14.94 15.44
CA GLU A 143 -7.34 15.02 14.08
C GLU A 143 -7.52 13.64 13.42
N VAL A 144 -6.68 12.65 13.74
CA VAL A 144 -6.80 11.28 13.18
C VAL A 144 -7.72 10.38 14.02
N ALA A 145 -8.05 10.75 15.26
CA ALA A 145 -8.91 9.94 16.13
C ALA A 145 -10.32 9.66 15.54
N PRO A 146 -11.03 10.63 14.93
CA PRO A 146 -12.34 10.38 14.33
C PRO A 146 -12.32 9.39 13.16
N THR A 147 -11.17 9.24 12.49
CA THR A 147 -10.96 8.30 11.39
C THR A 147 -10.21 7.05 11.82
N HIS A 148 -10.18 6.75 13.12
CA HIS A 148 -9.51 5.57 13.69
C HIS A 148 -8.04 5.44 13.26
N GLY A 149 -7.30 6.56 13.25
CA GLY A 149 -5.87 6.57 12.92
C GLY A 149 -5.57 6.68 11.41
N VAL A 150 -6.58 6.85 10.55
CA VAL A 150 -6.36 7.05 9.11
C VAL A 150 -5.93 8.49 8.85
N TRP A 151 -4.82 8.67 8.13
CA TRP A 151 -4.35 9.98 7.69
C TRP A 151 -5.41 10.71 6.87
N ASN A 152 -5.66 11.98 7.19
CA ASN A 152 -6.77 12.74 6.62
C ASN A 152 -6.39 14.21 6.39
N GLU A 153 -7.27 14.91 5.68
CA GLU A 153 -7.09 16.31 5.29
C GLU A 153 -6.91 17.24 6.50
N GLN A 154 -7.66 17.02 7.59
CA GLN A 154 -7.58 17.87 8.79
C GLN A 154 -6.21 17.76 9.47
N ALA A 155 -5.69 16.53 9.61
CA ALA A 155 -4.36 16.27 10.15
C ALA A 155 -3.27 16.88 9.26
N GLU A 156 -3.39 16.75 7.94
CA GLU A 156 -2.44 17.34 6.99
C GLU A 156 -2.43 18.87 7.05
N ARG A 157 -3.60 19.51 7.15
CA ARG A 157 -3.69 20.96 7.32
C ARG A 157 -2.98 21.42 8.60
N VAL A 158 -3.15 20.71 9.72
CA VAL A 158 -2.44 20.99 10.97
C VAL A 158 -0.92 20.88 10.77
N LEU A 159 -0.46 19.79 10.16
CA LEU A 159 0.96 19.55 9.90
C LEU A 159 1.57 20.68 9.05
N LEU A 160 0.98 20.99 7.91
CA LEU A 160 1.49 22.01 7.00
C LEU A 160 1.45 23.42 7.62
N SER A 161 0.40 23.74 8.38
CA SER A 161 0.31 25.01 9.11
C SER A 161 1.41 25.15 10.16
N HIS A 162 1.74 24.06 10.88
CA HIS A 162 2.80 24.06 11.88
C HIS A 162 4.16 24.42 11.28
N PHE A 163 4.45 23.93 10.07
CA PHE A 163 5.70 24.22 9.36
C PHE A 163 5.63 25.48 8.46
N GLY A 164 4.52 26.22 8.49
CA GLY A 164 4.36 27.44 7.68
C GLY A 164 4.32 27.19 6.17
N VAL A 165 3.93 25.99 5.74
CA VAL A 165 3.82 25.63 4.32
C VAL A 165 2.48 26.12 3.77
N SER A 166 2.52 27.01 2.79
CA SER A 166 1.32 27.45 2.07
C SER A 166 0.85 26.36 1.11
N THR A 167 -0.41 25.96 1.23
CA THR A 167 -1.04 24.97 0.33
C THR A 167 -1.56 25.58 -0.97
N GLY A 168 -1.55 26.91 -1.10
CA GLY A 168 -2.11 27.61 -2.27
C GLY A 168 -3.63 27.45 -2.44
N LEU A 169 -4.30 26.88 -1.44
CA LEU A 169 -5.75 26.76 -1.30
C LEU A 169 -6.30 27.88 -0.42
#